data_AF-A0A316W4I2-F1
#
_entry.id   AF-A0A316W4I2-F1
#
_cell.length_a   1.000
_cell.length_b   1.000
_cell.length_c   1.000
_cell.angle_alpha   90.00
_cell.angle_beta   90.00
_cell.angle_gamma   90.00
#
_symmetry.space_group_name_H-M   'P 1'
#
loop_
_entity.id
_entity.type
_entity.pdbx_description
1 polymer ?
#
loop_
_entity_poly.entity_id
_entity_poly.type
_entity_poly.pdbx_seq_one_letter_code
_entity_poly.pdbx_strand_id
1 'polypeptide(L)'
;MLACFASASGSENGPSPFPASQSVPPRPGVDGLRQISALQTALNRRLGPEYIQTRAGYGTGGKKLSYLEGWKAIDLANEVFGFNGWSTSIVRMDTDFCDVDNDGKVRIGMSCIIRITLRDGTFHEDVGYGAMEGSKHKGQAFEKARKEATTDAFKRALRSFGRMVGNCLYDRTFTDQLAK
;
A
#
# COMPACT_ATOMS: atom_id res chain seq x y z
N MET A 1 38.54 -44.78 46.17
CA MET A 1 37.85 -45.90 45.49
C MET A 1 36.98 -45.28 44.41
N LEU A 2 37.47 -45.20 43.17
CA LEU A 2 37.01 -46.03 42.03
C LEU A 2 35.51 -45.87 41.76
N ALA A 3 35.13 -45.08 40.75
CA ALA A 3 34.65 -45.51 39.41
C ALA A 3 33.13 -45.89 39.43
N CYS A 4 32.27 -45.62 38.45
CA CYS A 4 32.44 -45.49 37.01
C CYS A 4 31.19 -44.85 36.36
N PHE A 5 31.35 -44.55 35.07
CA PHE A 5 30.48 -43.90 34.09
C PHE A 5 29.05 -44.43 33.90
N ALA A 6 28.15 -43.53 33.49
CA ALA A 6 27.28 -43.76 32.33
C ALA A 6 26.96 -42.43 31.61
N SER A 7 27.32 -42.41 30.33
CA SER A 7 27.06 -41.37 29.34
C SER A 7 25.63 -41.47 28.81
N ALA A 8 24.96 -40.34 28.59
CA ALA A 8 23.84 -40.24 27.66
C ALA A 8 23.91 -38.88 26.95
N SER A 9 24.47 -38.91 25.75
CA SER A 9 24.36 -37.90 24.71
C SER A 9 22.91 -37.77 24.22
N GLY A 10 22.38 -36.56 24.15
CA GLY A 10 21.09 -36.27 23.51
C GLY A 10 20.98 -34.80 23.15
N SER A 11 21.16 -34.49 21.88
CA SER A 11 21.11 -33.16 21.28
C SER A 11 19.70 -32.56 21.34
N GLU A 12 19.53 -31.44 22.02
CA GLU A 12 18.33 -30.60 21.92
C GLU A 12 18.39 -29.76 20.62
N ASN A 13 18.11 -30.40 19.48
CA ASN A 13 17.75 -29.71 18.25
C ASN A 13 16.23 -29.67 18.14
N GLY A 14 15.61 -28.70 18.82
CA GLY A 14 14.21 -28.36 18.56
C GLY A 14 14.04 -27.83 17.12
N PRO A 15 12.91 -28.13 16.44
CA PRO A 15 12.69 -27.62 15.10
C PRO A 15 12.61 -26.08 15.13
N SER A 16 13.45 -25.44 14.33
CA SER A 16 13.40 -24.00 14.07
C SER A 16 11.99 -23.57 13.66
N PRO A 17 11.42 -22.48 14.21
CA PRO A 17 10.09 -21.99 13.83
C PRO A 17 10.08 -21.32 12.45
N PHE A 18 11.22 -21.24 11.77
CA PHE A 18 11.33 -20.63 10.45
C PHE A 18 11.16 -21.70 9.36
N PRO A 19 10.21 -21.52 8.41
CA PRO A 19 10.04 -22.46 7.31
C PRO A 19 11.34 -22.59 6.51
N ALA A 20 11.66 -23.84 6.15
CA ALA A 20 12.87 -24.18 5.42
C ALA A 20 12.96 -23.44 4.08
N SER A 21 14.08 -22.73 3.89
CA SER A 21 14.68 -22.36 2.60
C SER A 21 13.71 -21.80 1.55
N GLN A 22 13.27 -20.55 1.73
CA GLN A 22 13.06 -19.71 0.55
C GLN A 22 14.46 -19.44 -0.03
N SER A 23 14.72 -19.97 -1.24
CA SER A 23 15.96 -19.70 -1.96
C SER A 23 16.17 -18.19 -2.02
N VAL A 24 17.20 -17.69 -1.35
CA VAL A 24 17.60 -16.29 -1.46
C VAL A 24 17.80 -16.02 -2.95
N PRO A 25 17.09 -15.05 -3.55
CA PRO A 25 17.21 -14.78 -4.96
C PRO A 25 18.68 -14.49 -5.30
N PRO A 26 19.14 -14.85 -6.52
CA PRO A 26 20.51 -14.61 -6.93
C PRO A 26 20.90 -13.15 -6.66
N ARG A 27 22.09 -12.93 -6.09
CA ARG A 27 22.58 -11.55 -5.87
C ARG A 27 22.54 -10.80 -7.20
N PRO A 28 21.95 -9.61 -7.26
CA PRO A 28 21.93 -8.83 -8.49
C PRO A 28 23.36 -8.64 -8.99
N GLY A 29 23.57 -8.82 -10.29
CA GLY A 29 24.83 -8.45 -10.93
C GLY A 29 25.11 -6.95 -10.75
N VAL A 30 26.32 -6.50 -11.12
CA VAL A 30 26.76 -5.10 -10.95
C VAL A 30 25.78 -4.09 -11.57
N ASP A 31 25.15 -4.45 -12.69
CA ASP A 31 24.12 -3.63 -13.35
C ASP A 31 22.82 -3.57 -12.55
N GLY A 32 22.42 -4.68 -11.90
CA GLY A 32 21.27 -4.73 -11.01
C GLY A 32 21.47 -3.88 -9.75
N LEU A 33 22.69 -3.86 -9.19
CA LEU A 33 23.01 -2.99 -8.06
C LEU A 33 22.94 -1.50 -8.41
N ARG A 34 23.41 -1.11 -9.61
CA ARG A 34 23.26 0.26 -10.12
C ARG A 34 21.79 0.65 -10.28
N GLN A 35 20.97 -0.26 -10.82
CA GLN A 35 19.55 -0.03 -11.01
C GLN A 35 18.81 0.12 -9.66
N ILE A 36 19.10 -0.74 -8.68
CA ILE A 36 18.53 -0.65 -7.33
C ILE A 36 18.93 0.67 -6.66
N SER A 37 20.20 1.09 -6.77
CA SER A 37 20.66 2.36 -6.22
C SER A 37 19.97 3.57 -6.87
N ALA A 38 19.75 3.52 -8.19
CA ALA A 38 19.04 4.59 -8.91
C ALA A 38 17.57 4.67 -8.48
N LEU A 39 16.88 3.52 -8.39
CA LEU A 39 15.51 3.42 -7.89
C LEU A 39 15.39 3.93 -6.45
N GLN A 40 16.30 3.52 -5.56
CA GLN A 40 16.33 4.00 -4.18
C GLN A 40 16.51 5.53 -4.11
N THR A 41 17.36 6.09 -4.97
CA THR A 41 17.58 7.54 -5.05
C THR A 41 16.34 8.27 -5.54
N ALA A 42 15.65 7.73 -6.55
CA ALA A 42 14.40 8.30 -7.05
C ALA A 42 13.31 8.27 -5.97
N LEU A 43 13.08 7.11 -5.33
CA LEU A 43 12.07 6.92 -4.29
C LEU A 43 12.25 7.81 -3.06
N ASN A 44 13.49 8.23 -2.76
CA ASN A 44 13.81 9.14 -1.66
C ASN A 44 13.49 10.60 -1.95
N ARG A 45 13.22 10.98 -3.21
CA ARG A 45 12.80 12.34 -3.56
C ARG A 45 11.43 12.64 -2.98
N ARG A 46 11.16 13.91 -2.70
CA ARG A 46 9.84 14.39 -2.30
C ARG A 46 9.04 14.75 -3.55
N LEU A 47 7.71 14.62 -3.46
CA LEU A 47 6.82 15.09 -4.51
C LEU A 47 6.92 16.61 -4.65
N GLY A 48 6.92 17.10 -5.89
CA GLY A 48 6.71 18.51 -6.16
C GLY A 48 5.27 18.94 -5.84
N PRO A 49 5.02 20.22 -5.53
CA PRO A 49 3.68 20.74 -5.24
C PRO A 49 2.67 20.50 -6.38
N GLU A 50 3.12 20.40 -7.63
CA GLU A 50 2.30 20.12 -8.81
C GLU A 50 1.57 18.78 -8.75
N TYR A 51 2.06 17.82 -7.98
CA TYR A 51 1.43 16.51 -7.79
C TYR A 51 0.40 16.49 -6.66
N ILE A 52 0.32 17.55 -5.87
CA ILE A 52 -0.39 17.57 -4.58
C ILE A 52 -1.63 18.43 -4.69
N GLN A 53 -2.79 17.82 -4.42
CA GLN A 53 -4.05 18.54 -4.31
C GLN A 53 -4.39 18.78 -2.85
N THR A 54 -5.12 19.87 -2.57
CA THR A 54 -5.62 20.16 -1.21
C THR A 54 -7.14 20.18 -1.20
N ARG A 55 -7.74 19.61 -0.16
CA ARG A 55 -9.17 19.75 0.13
C ARG A 55 -9.38 20.28 1.54
N ALA A 56 -10.48 20.97 1.79
CA ALA A 56 -10.87 21.31 3.16
C ALA A 56 -11.14 20.02 3.95
N GLY A 57 -10.45 19.82 5.07
CA GLY A 57 -10.68 18.68 5.94
C GLY A 57 -11.95 18.88 6.78
N TYR A 58 -12.94 18.01 6.59
CA TYR A 58 -14.14 18.00 7.41
C TYR A 58 -13.76 17.55 8.84
N GLY A 59 -14.10 18.34 9.86
CA GLY A 59 -13.84 18.01 11.26
C GLY A 59 -12.44 18.33 11.80
N THR A 60 -11.47 18.73 10.97
CA THR A 60 -10.10 19.11 11.40
C THR A 60 -9.91 20.62 11.64
N GLY A 61 -10.96 21.33 12.09
CA GLY A 61 -10.88 22.76 12.40
C GLY A 61 -10.46 23.64 11.22
N GLY A 62 -10.84 23.28 9.99
CA GLY A 62 -10.49 24.03 8.77
C GLY A 62 -9.10 23.72 8.19
N LYS A 63 -8.34 22.77 8.75
CA LYS A 63 -7.06 22.35 8.16
C LYS A 63 -7.26 21.72 6.78
N LYS A 64 -6.42 22.12 5.82
CA LYS A 64 -6.37 21.55 4.48
C LYS A 64 -5.71 20.18 4.52
N LEU A 65 -6.33 19.19 3.88
CA LEU A 65 -5.78 17.84 3.71
C LEU A 65 -5.17 17.73 2.32
N SER A 66 -3.87 17.41 2.27
CA SER A 66 -3.14 17.16 1.03
C SER A 66 -3.35 15.71 0.57
N TYR A 67 -3.63 15.50 -0.71
CA TYR A 67 -3.81 14.18 -1.29
C TYR A 67 -3.23 14.09 -2.70
N LEU A 68 -2.85 12.87 -3.09
CA LEU A 68 -2.44 12.52 -4.45
C LEU A 68 -3.66 11.98 -5.22
N GLU A 69 -3.86 12.48 -6.43
CA GLU A 69 -4.88 11.97 -7.35
C GLU A 69 -4.49 10.60 -7.89
N GLY A 70 -5.49 9.75 -8.16
CA GLY A 70 -5.24 8.37 -8.61
C GLY A 70 -4.46 8.30 -9.92
N TRP A 71 -4.77 9.15 -10.89
CA TRP A 71 -4.08 9.18 -12.18
C TRP A 71 -2.62 9.61 -12.04
N LYS A 72 -2.33 10.63 -11.22
CA LYS A 72 -0.94 11.06 -10.92
C LYS A 72 -0.13 9.96 -10.25
N ALA A 73 -0.76 9.16 -9.38
CA ALA A 73 -0.10 8.01 -8.76
C ALA A 73 0.31 6.95 -9.80
N ILE A 74 -0.51 6.73 -10.84
CA ILE A 74 -0.17 5.83 -11.96
C ILE A 74 1.02 6.39 -12.76
N ASP A 75 1.00 7.68 -13.09
CA ASP A 75 2.09 8.32 -13.83
C ASP A 75 3.41 8.28 -13.06
N LEU A 76 3.39 8.55 -11.75
CA LEU A 76 4.56 8.44 -10.88
C LEU A 76 5.08 7.01 -10.80
N ALA A 77 4.20 6.01 -10.72
CA ALA A 77 4.61 4.61 -10.75
C ALA A 77 5.27 4.25 -12.08
N ASN A 78 4.74 4.73 -13.20
CA ASN A 78 5.32 4.55 -14.53
C ASN A 78 6.66 5.27 -14.70
N GLU A 79 6.83 6.46 -14.11
CA GLU A 79 8.09 7.20 -14.14
C GLU A 79 9.18 6.51 -13.31
N VAL A 80 8.83 6.04 -12.11
CA VAL A 80 9.79 5.45 -11.16
C VAL A 80 10.13 4.00 -11.52
N PHE A 81 9.12 3.17 -11.76
CA PHE A 81 9.31 1.73 -11.99
C PHE A 81 9.39 1.38 -13.47
N GLY A 82 8.94 2.26 -14.37
CA GLY A 82 8.72 1.96 -15.78
C GLY A 82 7.37 1.27 -16.00
N PHE A 83 6.77 1.46 -17.19
CA PHE A 83 5.44 0.90 -17.53
C PHE A 83 5.33 -0.63 -17.38
N ASN A 84 6.46 -1.34 -17.45
CA ASN A 84 6.57 -2.80 -17.30
C ASN A 84 7.36 -3.22 -16.05
N GLY A 85 7.57 -2.31 -15.10
CA GLY A 85 8.28 -2.58 -13.85
C GLY A 85 7.38 -2.85 -12.66
N TRP A 86 6.07 -2.63 -12.80
CA TRP A 86 5.08 -2.85 -11.76
C TRP A 86 3.78 -3.41 -12.35
N SER A 87 2.96 -3.99 -11.48
CA SER A 87 1.62 -4.48 -11.78
C SER A 87 0.73 -4.37 -10.55
N THR A 88 -0.58 -4.31 -10.77
CA THR A 88 -1.60 -4.29 -9.71
C THR A 88 -2.50 -5.50 -9.82
N SER A 89 -2.95 -6.02 -8.68
CA SER A 89 -3.99 -7.04 -8.61
C SER A 89 -4.92 -6.75 -7.43
N ILE A 90 -6.22 -7.00 -7.64
CA ILE A 90 -7.20 -7.01 -6.55
C ILE A 90 -7.09 -8.38 -5.89
N VAL A 91 -6.62 -8.40 -4.65
CA VAL A 91 -6.49 -9.62 -3.84
C VAL A 91 -7.85 -10.01 -3.28
N ARG A 92 -8.58 -9.02 -2.77
CA ARG A 92 -9.88 -9.22 -2.15
C ARG A 92 -10.76 -7.98 -2.27
N MET A 93 -12.06 -8.19 -2.37
CA MET A 93 -13.06 -7.13 -2.38
C MET A 93 -14.29 -7.59 -1.62
N ASP A 94 -14.59 -6.92 -0.51
CA ASP A 94 -15.71 -7.26 0.36
C ASP A 94 -16.73 -6.12 0.42
N THR A 95 -17.98 -6.50 0.60
CA THR A 95 -19.05 -5.56 0.94
C THR A 95 -19.26 -5.65 2.45
N ASP A 96 -18.78 -4.65 3.17
CA ASP A 96 -18.76 -4.65 4.63
C ASP A 96 -20.16 -4.39 5.19
N PHE A 97 -20.92 -3.51 4.54
CA PHE A 97 -22.34 -3.30 4.80
C PHE A 97 -23.08 -2.81 3.55
N CYS A 98 -24.37 -3.10 3.46
CA CYS A 98 -25.25 -2.58 2.42
C CYS A 98 -26.68 -2.48 2.95
N ASP A 99 -27.01 -1.31 3.48
CA ASP A 99 -28.27 -1.02 4.14
C ASP A 99 -29.15 -0.11 3.28
N VAL A 100 -30.46 -0.20 3.48
CA VAL A 100 -31.45 0.69 2.87
C VAL A 100 -32.25 1.32 4.00
N ASP A 101 -32.23 2.65 4.05
CA ASP A 101 -32.97 3.43 5.04
C ASP A 101 -34.47 3.41 4.73
N ASN A 102 -35.29 3.81 5.72
CA ASN A 102 -36.75 3.93 5.57
C ASN A 102 -37.16 4.86 4.42
N ASP A 103 -36.30 5.84 4.07
CA ASP A 103 -36.47 6.75 2.93
C ASP A 103 -36.14 6.12 1.56
N GLY A 104 -35.75 4.84 1.52
CA GLY A 104 -35.27 4.16 0.31
C GLY A 104 -33.85 4.55 -0.10
N LYS A 105 -33.09 5.23 0.78
CA LYS A 105 -31.70 5.62 0.52
C LYS A 105 -30.75 4.48 0.88
N VAL A 106 -29.84 4.16 -0.03
CA VAL A 106 -28.84 3.11 0.13
C VAL A 106 -27.59 3.68 0.81
N ARG A 107 -27.12 2.96 1.82
CA ARG A 107 -25.82 3.14 2.48
C ARG A 107 -24.97 1.89 2.24
N ILE A 108 -23.77 2.06 1.71
CA ILE A 108 -22.87 0.96 1.39
C ILE A 108 -21.44 1.32 1.77
N GLY A 109 -20.73 0.33 2.33
CA GLY A 109 -19.31 0.37 2.59
C GLY A 109 -18.63 -0.85 1.97
N MET A 110 -17.50 -0.62 1.30
CA MET A 110 -16.72 -1.68 0.68
C MET A 110 -15.25 -1.53 1.04
N SER A 111 -14.63 -2.65 1.42
CA SER A 111 -13.20 -2.77 1.60
C SER A 111 -12.56 -3.49 0.40
N CYS A 112 -11.35 -3.07 0.04
CA CYS A 112 -10.60 -3.63 -1.07
C CYS A 112 -9.15 -3.83 -0.65
N ILE A 113 -8.59 -5.01 -0.89
CA ILE A 113 -7.17 -5.30 -0.68
C ILE A 113 -6.51 -5.34 -2.06
N ILE A 114 -5.55 -4.46 -2.29
CA ILE A 114 -4.76 -4.43 -3.52
C ILE A 114 -3.32 -4.82 -3.21
N ARG A 115 -2.75 -5.63 -4.11
CA ARG A 115 -1.32 -5.92 -4.16
C ARG A 115 -0.70 -5.20 -5.35
N ILE A 116 0.38 -4.48 -5.09
CA ILE A 116 1.29 -3.97 -6.12
C ILE A 116 2.54 -4.83 -6.10
N THR A 117 2.90 -5.38 -7.26
CA THR A 117 4.06 -6.26 -7.42
C THR A 117 5.03 -5.65 -8.42
N LEU A 118 6.29 -5.50 -8.02
CA LEU A 118 7.38 -5.06 -8.89
C LEU A 118 7.95 -6.23 -9.69
N ARG A 119 8.73 -5.92 -10.73
CA ARG A 119 9.36 -6.93 -11.60
C ARG A 119 10.24 -7.93 -10.84
N ASP A 120 10.90 -7.50 -9.78
CA ASP A 120 11.76 -8.36 -8.95
C ASP A 120 10.98 -9.30 -8.02
N GLY A 121 9.65 -9.24 -8.05
CA GLY A 121 8.75 -10.04 -7.22
C GLY A 121 8.45 -9.43 -5.86
N THR A 122 9.08 -8.30 -5.49
CA THR A 122 8.71 -7.57 -4.28
C THR A 122 7.31 -7.01 -4.41
N PHE A 123 6.55 -7.05 -3.32
CA PHE A 123 5.18 -6.56 -3.33
C PHE A 123 4.80 -5.90 -2.01
N HIS A 124 3.83 -4.99 -2.11
CA HIS A 124 3.15 -4.42 -0.96
C HIS A 124 1.65 -4.54 -1.14
N GLU A 125 0.97 -4.83 -0.04
CA GLU A 125 -0.47 -4.87 0.06
C GLU A 125 -0.95 -3.80 1.02
N ASP A 126 -2.11 -3.22 0.72
CA ASP A 126 -2.82 -2.39 1.67
C ASP A 126 -4.33 -2.51 1.41
N VAL A 127 -5.09 -2.13 2.43
CA VAL A 127 -6.55 -2.06 2.38
C VAL A 127 -6.97 -0.65 2.02
N GLY A 128 -7.93 -0.52 1.12
CA GLY A 128 -8.63 0.73 0.83
C GLY A 128 -10.09 0.62 1.14
N TYR A 129 -10.73 1.77 1.32
CA TYR A 129 -12.13 1.84 1.68
C TYR A 129 -12.89 2.80 0.78
N GLY A 130 -14.11 2.43 0.43
CA GLY A 130 -15.02 3.24 -0.36
C GLY A 130 -16.42 3.14 0.19
N ALA A 131 -17.10 4.28 0.28
CA ALA A 131 -18.44 4.33 0.85
C ALA A 131 -19.34 5.27 0.04
N MET A 132 -20.63 4.95 0.04
CA MET A 132 -21.65 5.82 -0.51
C MET A 132 -22.85 5.83 0.42
N GLU A 133 -23.32 7.02 0.74
CA GLU A 133 -24.51 7.26 1.55
C GLU A 133 -25.52 8.10 0.76
N GLY A 134 -26.81 7.88 1.00
CA GLY A 134 -27.86 8.71 0.43
C GLY A 134 -28.18 8.44 -1.05
N SER A 135 -27.66 7.36 -1.65
CA SER A 135 -27.98 7.03 -3.05
C SER A 135 -29.40 6.46 -3.15
N LYS A 136 -30.20 6.92 -4.12
CA LYS A 136 -31.50 6.31 -4.43
C LYS A 136 -31.38 5.02 -5.25
N HIS A 137 -30.22 4.79 -5.88
CA HIS A 137 -29.99 3.67 -6.78
C HIS A 137 -28.86 2.78 -6.25
N LYS A 138 -29.19 1.52 -5.95
CA LYS A 138 -28.24 0.53 -5.42
C LYS A 138 -27.05 0.32 -6.36
N GLY A 139 -27.29 0.22 -7.67
CA GLY A 139 -26.22 0.06 -8.67
C GLY A 139 -25.18 1.19 -8.65
N GLN A 140 -25.63 2.45 -8.63
CA GLN A 140 -24.74 3.63 -8.55
C GLN A 140 -23.97 3.66 -7.22
N ALA A 141 -24.59 3.22 -6.12
CA ALA A 141 -23.93 3.14 -4.82
C ALA A 141 -22.79 2.12 -4.84
N PHE A 142 -23.04 0.92 -5.37
CA PHE A 142 -22.01 -0.11 -5.56
C PHE A 142 -20.88 0.34 -6.48
N GLU A 143 -21.23 0.97 -7.61
CA GLU A 143 -20.24 1.44 -8.57
C GLU A 143 -19.28 2.45 -7.95
N LYS A 144 -19.81 3.46 -7.24
CA LYS A 144 -19.00 4.48 -6.59
C LYS A 144 -18.14 3.88 -5.48
N ALA A 145 -18.74 3.14 -4.54
CA ALA A 145 -18.02 2.57 -3.40
C ALA A 145 -16.90 1.63 -3.86
N ARG A 146 -17.17 0.80 -4.88
CA ARG A 146 -16.16 -0.10 -5.45
C ARG A 146 -14.99 0.65 -6.10
N LYS A 147 -15.29 1.67 -6.92
CA LYS A 147 -14.26 2.49 -7.58
C LYS A 147 -13.40 3.23 -6.57
N GLU A 148 -14.02 3.78 -5.54
CA GLU A 148 -13.35 4.51 -4.46
C GLU A 148 -12.46 3.58 -3.64
N ALA A 149 -12.97 2.43 -3.18
CA ALA A 149 -12.21 1.44 -2.41
C ALA A 149 -10.97 0.94 -3.17
N THR A 150 -11.13 0.66 -4.47
CA THR A 150 -10.04 0.20 -5.34
C THR A 150 -8.98 1.29 -5.51
N THR A 151 -9.41 2.53 -5.77
CA THR A 151 -8.47 3.66 -5.96
C THR A 151 -7.73 4.00 -4.67
N ASP A 152 -8.42 3.95 -3.53
CA ASP A 152 -7.80 4.17 -2.23
C ASP A 152 -6.77 3.06 -1.93
N ALA A 153 -7.14 1.79 -2.06
CA ALA A 153 -6.24 0.65 -1.82
C ALA A 153 -4.98 0.74 -2.67
N PHE A 154 -5.13 1.12 -3.95
CA PHE A 154 -4.01 1.31 -4.86
C PHE A 154 -3.04 2.39 -4.38
N LYS A 155 -3.54 3.59 -4.06
CA LYS A 155 -2.68 4.68 -3.56
C LYS A 155 -1.98 4.32 -2.26
N ARG A 156 -2.67 3.57 -1.39
CA ARG A 156 -2.15 3.14 -0.09
C ARG A 156 -1.08 2.05 -0.21
N ALA A 157 -1.27 1.08 -1.10
CA ALA A 157 -0.23 0.10 -1.42
C ALA A 157 0.98 0.76 -2.08
N LEU A 158 0.74 1.74 -2.97
CA LEU A 158 1.81 2.41 -3.72
C LEU A 158 2.73 3.24 -2.83
N ARG A 159 2.19 3.98 -1.84
CA ARG A 159 3.03 4.79 -0.94
C ARG A 159 4.05 3.95 -0.16
N SER A 160 3.82 2.65 0.06
CA SER A 160 4.73 1.79 0.81
C SER A 160 6.10 1.64 0.15
N PHE A 161 6.21 1.88 -1.16
CA PHE A 161 7.47 1.82 -1.88
C PHE A 161 8.37 3.05 -1.68
N GLY A 162 7.84 4.23 -1.31
CA GLY A 162 8.71 5.39 -1.11
C GLY A 162 8.02 6.75 -1.00
N ARG A 163 8.84 7.78 -0.69
CA ARG A 163 8.41 9.17 -0.53
C ARG A 163 7.85 9.74 -1.83
N MET A 164 8.53 9.47 -2.94
CA MET A 164 8.16 9.96 -4.27
C MET A 164 6.80 9.46 -4.73
N VAL A 165 6.38 8.28 -4.28
CA VAL A 165 5.11 7.65 -4.70
C VAL A 165 3.98 7.84 -3.67
N GLY A 166 4.10 8.87 -2.82
CA GLY A 166 3.01 9.35 -1.97
C GLY A 166 3.26 9.26 -0.46
N ASN A 167 4.34 8.63 0.01
CA ASN A 167 4.61 8.56 1.45
C ASN A 167 4.94 9.92 2.06
N CYS A 168 5.45 10.88 1.28
CA CYS A 168 5.76 12.22 1.80
C CYS A 168 4.51 12.99 2.27
N LEU A 169 3.31 12.65 1.79
CA LEU A 169 2.06 13.32 2.18
C LEU A 169 1.65 13.06 3.63
N TYR A 170 2.21 12.04 4.28
CA TYR A 170 1.97 11.75 5.69
C TYR A 170 2.97 12.45 6.62
N ASP A 171 4.04 13.04 6.08
CA ASP A 171 5.00 13.84 6.84
C ASP A 171 4.39 15.23 7.12
N ARG A 172 4.00 15.46 8.39
CA ARG A 172 3.39 16.72 8.83
C ARG A 172 4.27 17.93 8.52
N THR A 173 5.59 17.78 8.65
CA THR A 173 6.56 18.84 8.36
C THR A 173 6.50 19.24 6.89
N PHE A 174 6.32 18.27 6.00
CA PHE A 174 6.21 18.49 4.57
C PHE A 174 4.86 19.10 4.20
N THR A 175 3.76 18.62 4.78
CA THR A 175 2.42 19.20 4.53
C THR A 175 2.32 20.64 5.04
N ASP A 176 2.99 20.96 6.15
CA ASP A 176 3.03 22.32 6.70
C ASP A 176 3.86 23.28 5.83
N GLN A 177 4.91 22.78 5.17
CA GLN A 177 5.69 23.55 4.19
C GLN A 177 4.90 23.85 2.91
N LEU A 178 4.05 22.91 2.47
CA LEU A 178 3.15 23.09 1.32
C LEU A 178 1.99 24.06 1.58
N ALA A 179 1.64 24.28 2.86
CA ALA A 179 0.56 25.17 3.25
C ALA A 179 0.99 26.64 3.35
N LYS A 180 2.30 26.94 3.27
CA LYS A 180 2.87 28.29 3.25
C LYS A 180 2.96 28.82 1.82
#